data_AF-A0A803LBN2-F1
#
_entry.id   AF-A0A803LBN2-F1
#
_cell.length_a   1.000
_cell.length_b   1.000
_cell.length_c   1.000
_cell.angle_alpha   90.00
_cell.angle_beta   90.00
_cell.angle_gamma   90.00
#
_symmetry.space_group_name_H-M   'P 1'
#
loop_
_entity.id
_entity.type
_entity.pdbx_description
1 polymer ?
#
loop_
_entity_poly.entity_id
_entity_poly.type
_entity_poly.pdbx_seq_one_letter_code
_entity_poly.pdbx_strand_id
1 'polypeptide(L)'
;MEPSQPPRQPDNHQERRSTPRFHPSQGFADRVLRALGHRLLLLYRSDPNFYILGATGNVYIVNVSTTLACTCPDRTTPCKHILFVLIRVLGVSLDDPFLRRRTLRSSQVTRLLANPTSSDSLAGPTLRERFHRAFLQRDGGGAARAQHNVVEEGAMCPICLEEMGNSGEKLVACATCRNFLHEECLMTWKRTQRRRSVSCVICRSRWKDRADQEKYLNLAAYIGENDHLTPESARSTACRE
;
A
#
# COMPACT_ATOMS: atom_id res chain seq x y z
N MET A 1 -72.08 5.13 21.15
CA MET A 1 -71.46 6.46 21.00
C MET A 1 -69.98 6.24 20.87
N GLU A 2 -69.56 6.11 19.62
CA GLU A 2 -68.24 5.62 19.21
C GLU A 2 -67.43 6.80 18.67
N PRO A 3 -66.22 7.07 19.18
CA PRO A 3 -65.44 8.24 18.78
C PRO A 3 -64.60 7.97 17.52
N SER A 4 -64.52 9.03 16.71
CA SER A 4 -64.02 9.14 15.34
C SER A 4 -62.50 8.91 15.20
N GLN A 5 -62.09 8.21 14.14
CA GLN A 5 -60.70 8.03 13.71
C GLN A 5 -60.12 9.31 13.06
N PRO A 6 -58.84 9.65 13.29
CA PRO A 6 -58.08 10.62 12.49
C PRO A 6 -57.18 9.95 11.42
N PRO A 7 -56.71 10.69 10.39
CA PRO A 7 -56.19 10.13 9.14
C PRO A 7 -54.71 9.73 9.18
N ARG A 8 -54.33 8.79 8.30
CA ARG A 8 -52.97 8.29 8.01
C ARG A 8 -52.22 9.21 7.04
N GLN A 9 -50.93 9.49 7.25
CA GLN A 9 -49.81 9.64 6.27
C GLN A 9 -48.43 9.64 7.02
N PRO A 10 -47.24 9.57 6.36
CA PRO A 10 -46.51 8.34 6.05
C PRO A 10 -45.09 8.26 6.66
N ASP A 11 -44.48 7.09 6.50
CA ASP A 11 -43.15 6.66 6.96
C ASP A 11 -42.00 7.66 6.71
N ASN A 12 -41.26 7.98 7.78
CA ASN A 12 -39.98 8.69 7.69
C ASN A 12 -38.83 7.76 8.10
N HIS A 13 -38.50 6.82 7.21
CA HIS A 13 -37.24 6.09 7.25
C HIS A 13 -36.09 7.00 6.80
N GLN A 14 -35.52 7.79 7.71
CA GLN A 14 -34.24 8.44 7.46
C GLN A 14 -33.09 7.47 7.70
N GLU A 15 -32.74 6.79 6.61
CA GLU A 15 -31.50 6.07 6.42
C GLU A 15 -30.30 6.90 6.92
N ARG A 16 -29.62 6.43 7.96
CA ARG A 16 -28.25 6.83 8.29
C ARG A 16 -27.30 6.30 7.20
N ARG A 17 -27.32 6.92 6.03
CA ARG A 17 -26.25 6.79 5.03
C ARG A 17 -25.03 7.56 5.52
N SER A 18 -24.18 6.87 6.29
CA SER A 18 -22.82 7.30 6.52
C SER A 18 -22.05 7.11 5.21
N THR A 19 -22.08 8.12 4.35
CA THR A 19 -21.20 8.26 3.21
C THR A 19 -19.75 8.17 3.70
N PRO A 20 -18.85 7.43 3.01
CA PRO A 20 -17.42 7.49 3.32
C PRO A 20 -17.00 8.94 3.14
N ARG A 21 -16.67 9.60 4.25
CA ARG A 21 -16.25 10.99 4.30
C ARG A 21 -15.16 11.18 3.26
N PHE A 22 -15.46 11.92 2.20
CA PHE A 22 -14.46 12.60 1.41
C PHE A 22 -13.66 13.45 2.41
N HIS A 23 -12.47 12.99 2.77
CA HIS A 23 -11.59 13.75 3.64
C HIS A 23 -11.25 15.06 2.90
N PRO A 24 -11.57 16.23 3.47
CA PRO A 24 -11.19 17.51 2.90
C PRO A 24 -9.67 17.55 2.74
N SER A 25 -9.21 18.14 1.64
CA SER A 25 -7.81 18.31 1.28
C SER A 25 -6.92 18.74 2.46
N GLN A 26 -6.23 17.77 3.05
CA GLN A 26 -5.19 18.02 4.05
C GLN A 26 -3.97 18.63 3.33
N GLY A 27 -3.82 19.95 3.46
CA GLY A 27 -3.19 20.82 2.44
C GLY A 27 -1.71 20.60 2.11
N PHE A 28 -0.85 20.37 3.11
CA PHE A 28 0.59 20.10 2.91
C PHE A 28 1.24 19.64 4.22
N ALA A 29 0.95 20.36 5.32
CA ALA A 29 1.49 20.08 6.65
C ALA A 29 1.16 18.65 7.12
N ASP A 30 -0.07 18.17 6.91
CA ASP A 30 -0.43 16.78 7.20
C ASP A 30 0.41 15.77 6.40
N ARG A 31 0.73 16.07 5.14
CA ARG A 31 1.58 15.18 4.33
C ARG A 31 3.01 15.15 4.86
N VAL A 32 3.52 16.28 5.35
CA VAL A 32 4.82 16.37 6.04
C VAL A 32 4.78 15.55 7.32
N LEU A 33 3.75 15.73 8.17
CA LEU A 33 3.57 14.93 9.38
C LEU A 33 3.51 13.43 9.09
N ARG A 34 2.81 13.02 8.03
CA ARG A 34 2.78 11.62 7.60
C ARG A 34 4.11 11.13 7.05
N ALA A 35 4.89 11.98 6.37
CA ALA A 35 6.21 11.62 5.87
C ALA A 35 7.22 11.40 7.00
N LEU A 36 7.08 12.15 8.09
CA LEU A 36 7.92 12.06 9.28
C LEU A 36 7.48 10.94 10.21
N GLY A 37 6.17 10.82 10.47
CA GLY A 37 5.62 9.94 11.50
C GLY A 37 5.21 8.54 11.02
N HIS A 38 4.95 8.33 9.73
CA HIS A 38 4.68 6.97 9.25
C HIS A 38 5.98 6.18 9.10
N ARG A 39 5.87 4.86 9.27
CA ARG A 39 6.94 3.89 9.02
C ARG A 39 7.22 3.78 7.52
N LEU A 40 8.05 4.69 7.02
CA LEU A 40 8.56 4.72 5.66
C LEU A 40 10.06 4.44 5.71
N LEU A 41 10.54 3.56 4.83
CA LEU A 41 11.96 3.16 4.80
C LEU A 41 12.45 3.14 3.36
N LEU A 42 13.70 3.52 3.15
CA LEU A 42 14.40 3.41 1.87
C LEU A 42 15.00 2.01 1.74
N LEU A 43 14.59 1.29 0.70
CA LEU A 43 15.10 -0.05 0.38
C LEU A 43 16.34 0.03 -0.51
N TYR A 44 16.26 0.86 -1.54
CA TYR A 44 17.30 0.98 -2.56
C TYR A 44 17.29 2.37 -3.20
N ARG A 45 18.47 2.82 -3.61
CA ARG A 45 18.69 4.07 -4.31
C ARG A 45 19.43 3.79 -5.61
N SER A 46 18.83 4.19 -6.71
CA SER A 46 19.40 4.13 -8.06
C SER A 46 19.00 5.39 -8.80
N ASP A 47 19.78 6.44 -8.62
CA ASP A 47 19.42 7.79 -9.06
C ASP A 47 18.96 7.82 -10.53
N PRO A 48 17.87 8.56 -10.86
CA PRO A 48 17.08 9.43 -9.98
C PRO A 48 15.96 8.72 -9.19
N ASN A 49 15.96 7.38 -9.13
CA ASN A 49 14.90 6.57 -8.53
C ASN A 49 15.23 6.11 -7.10
N PHE A 50 14.24 6.24 -6.22
CA PHE A 50 14.28 5.85 -4.81
C PHE A 50 13.16 4.85 -4.54
N TYR A 51 13.52 3.68 -4.00
CA TYR A 51 12.59 2.59 -3.73
C TYR A 51 12.23 2.59 -2.26
N ILE A 52 10.96 2.84 -1.95
CA ILE A 52 10.48 3.15 -0.60
C ILE A 52 9.48 2.09 -0.17
N LEU A 53 9.66 1.55 1.01
CA LEU A 53 8.66 0.74 1.71
C LEU A 53 7.63 1.66 2.35
N GLY A 54 6.37 1.50 1.97
CA GLY A 54 5.23 2.17 2.59
C GLY A 54 4.80 1.50 3.90
N ALA A 55 3.99 2.20 4.70
CA ALA A 55 3.49 1.70 5.99
C ALA A 55 2.69 0.38 5.92
N THR A 56 2.14 0.03 4.74
CA THR A 56 1.41 -1.23 4.50
C THR A 56 2.31 -2.33 3.92
N GLY A 57 3.63 -2.11 3.88
CA GLY A 57 4.61 -2.99 3.27
C GLY A 57 4.67 -2.97 1.74
N ASN A 58 3.90 -2.10 1.07
CA ASN A 58 3.99 -1.93 -0.38
C ASN A 58 5.23 -1.12 -0.75
N VAL A 59 5.92 -1.51 -1.81
CA VAL A 59 7.05 -0.77 -2.36
C VAL A 59 6.55 0.25 -3.39
N TYR A 60 6.95 1.51 -3.21
CA TYR A 60 6.70 2.61 -4.12
C TYR A 60 8.02 3.16 -4.66
N ILE A 61 7.98 3.68 -5.88
CA ILE A 61 9.15 4.30 -6.52
C ILE A 61 8.90 5.80 -6.54
N VAL A 62 9.85 6.57 -6.01
CA VAL A 62 9.91 8.02 -6.12
C VAL A 62 11.00 8.39 -7.11
N ASN A 63 10.65 9.21 -8.09
CA ASN A 63 11.58 9.75 -9.07
C ASN A 63 11.86 11.21 -8.73
N VAL A 64 13.13 11.51 -8.45
CA VAL A 64 13.63 12.87 -8.17
C VAL A 64 14.32 13.39 -9.43
N SER A 65 13.52 13.80 -10.41
CA SER A 65 13.97 14.49 -11.62
C SER A 65 13.47 15.94 -11.63
N THR A 66 13.50 16.60 -12.79
CA THR A 66 12.93 17.94 -12.96
C THR A 66 11.44 17.99 -12.63
N THR A 67 10.73 16.87 -12.74
CA THR A 67 9.35 16.72 -12.26
C THR A 67 9.28 15.58 -11.26
N LEU A 68 8.96 15.90 -10.01
CA LEU A 68 8.83 14.90 -8.96
C LEU A 68 7.64 13.98 -9.25
N ALA A 69 7.87 12.67 -9.17
CA ALA A 69 6.85 11.66 -9.40
C ALA A 69 6.92 10.53 -8.37
N CYS A 70 5.79 9.90 -8.11
CA CYS A 70 5.69 8.72 -7.24
C CYS A 70 4.66 7.75 -7.79
N THR A 71 4.94 6.45 -7.69
CA THR A 71 4.01 5.40 -8.13
C THR A 71 2.86 5.13 -7.15
N CYS A 72 2.83 5.81 -6.00
CA CYS A 72 1.80 5.60 -4.99
C CYS A 72 0.40 6.05 -5.47
N PRO A 73 -0.69 5.57 -4.85
CA PRO A 73 -2.05 5.93 -5.27
C PRO A 73 -2.46 7.39 -4.96
N ASP A 74 -1.66 8.12 -4.18
CA ASP A 74 -1.91 9.55 -3.93
C ASP A 74 -1.60 10.36 -5.19
N ARG A 75 -2.64 11.00 -5.74
CA ARG A 75 -2.54 11.84 -6.95
C ARG A 75 -2.00 13.24 -6.66
N THR A 76 -1.81 13.58 -5.38
CA THR A 76 -1.26 14.88 -4.99
C THR A 76 0.26 14.85 -5.04
N THR A 77 0.87 15.85 -5.66
CA THR A 77 2.33 15.99 -5.71
C THR A 77 2.75 17.30 -5.05
N PRO A 78 3.69 17.28 -4.09
CA PRO A 78 4.39 16.10 -3.55
C PRO A 78 3.52 15.30 -2.56
N CYS A 79 3.49 13.98 -2.74
CA CYS A 79 2.88 13.06 -1.80
C CYS A 79 3.82 12.82 -0.60
N LYS A 80 3.34 12.17 0.45
CA LYS A 80 4.16 11.86 1.64
C LYS A 80 5.44 11.08 1.33
N HIS A 81 5.45 10.23 0.29
CA HIS A 81 6.64 9.45 -0.08
C HIS A 81 7.71 10.33 -0.73
N ILE A 82 7.30 11.31 -1.54
CA ILE A 82 8.22 12.31 -2.09
C ILE A 82 8.80 13.13 -0.94
N LEU A 83 7.94 13.61 -0.03
CA LEU A 83 8.39 14.37 1.14
C LEU A 83 9.34 13.56 2.03
N PHE A 84 9.08 12.27 2.21
CA PHE A 84 9.98 11.36 2.93
C PHE A 84 11.37 11.32 2.28
N VAL A 85 11.46 11.18 0.95
CA VAL A 85 12.76 11.19 0.26
C VAL A 85 13.45 12.53 0.43
N LEU A 86 12.75 13.64 0.22
CA LEU A 86 13.36 14.95 0.30
C LEU A 86 13.87 15.26 1.72
N ILE A 87 13.03 15.03 2.74
CA ILE A 87 13.34 15.41 4.12
C ILE A 87 14.25 14.38 4.79
N ARG A 88 13.82 13.12 4.81
CA ARG A 88 14.47 12.07 5.61
C ARG A 88 15.61 11.38 4.88
N VAL A 89 15.52 11.19 3.56
CA VAL A 89 16.57 10.50 2.78
C VAL A 89 17.67 11.47 2.35
N LEU A 90 17.29 12.63 1.80
CA LEU A 90 18.20 13.62 1.22
C LEU A 90 18.49 14.82 2.13
N GLY A 91 17.89 14.87 3.33
CA GLY A 91 18.21 15.87 4.36
C GLY A 91 17.76 17.30 4.05
N VAL A 92 16.74 17.50 3.22
CA VAL A 92 16.19 18.83 2.94
C VAL A 92 15.46 19.36 4.17
N SER A 93 15.75 20.61 4.56
CA SER A 93 15.10 21.27 5.69
C SER A 93 13.58 21.43 5.51
N LEU A 94 12.83 21.34 6.61
CA LEU A 94 11.38 21.51 6.64
C LEU A 94 10.92 22.91 6.20
N ASP A 95 11.79 23.91 6.37
CA ASP A 95 11.51 25.29 6.00
C ASP A 95 11.81 25.59 4.52
N ASP A 96 12.40 24.64 3.79
CA ASP A 96 12.77 24.85 2.40
C ASP A 96 11.52 24.92 1.49
N PRO A 97 11.31 26.03 0.75
CA PRO A 97 10.21 26.16 -0.21
C PRO A 97 10.19 25.05 -1.27
N PHE A 98 11.33 24.40 -1.50
CA PHE A 98 11.50 23.25 -2.37
C PHE A 98 10.48 22.14 -2.07
N LEU A 99 10.16 21.89 -0.79
CA LEU A 99 9.26 20.81 -0.39
C LEU A 99 7.83 20.97 -0.92
N ARG A 100 7.42 22.19 -1.32
CA ARG A 100 6.09 22.46 -1.88
C ARG A 100 6.05 22.38 -3.40
N ARG A 101 7.21 22.32 -4.06
CA ARG A 101 7.31 22.38 -5.52
C ARG A 101 7.10 21.00 -6.12
N ARG A 102 6.39 20.95 -7.24
CA ARG A 102 6.30 19.75 -8.09
C ARG A 102 7.48 19.66 -9.06
N THR A 103 7.96 20.81 -9.51
CA THR A 103 9.01 20.91 -10.54
C THR A 103 10.23 21.64 -10.01
N LEU A 104 11.39 21.19 -10.47
CA LEU A 104 12.70 21.59 -10.01
C LEU A 104 13.56 21.97 -11.20
N ARG A 105 14.51 22.89 -10.98
CA ARG A 105 15.54 23.18 -11.99
C ARG A 105 16.55 22.06 -12.04
N SER A 106 17.14 21.78 -13.20
CA SER A 106 18.15 20.72 -13.38
C SER A 106 19.32 20.87 -12.40
N SER A 107 19.80 22.09 -12.17
CA SER A 107 20.86 22.36 -11.19
C SER A 107 20.46 22.02 -9.75
N GLN A 108 19.18 22.18 -9.39
CA GLN A 108 18.67 21.79 -8.08
C GLN A 108 18.61 20.26 -7.95
N VAL A 109 18.16 19.56 -9.01
CA VAL A 109 18.12 18.09 -9.06
C VAL A 109 19.53 17.52 -8.88
N THR A 110 20.52 18.03 -9.63
CA THR A 110 21.91 17.58 -9.51
C THR A 110 22.44 17.79 -8.09
N ARG A 111 22.17 18.94 -7.46
CA ARG A 111 22.57 19.20 -6.07
C ARG A 111 21.91 18.25 -5.08
N LEU A 112 20.64 17.91 -5.27
CA LEU A 112 19.92 17.00 -4.38
C LEU A 112 20.39 15.56 -4.51
N LEU A 113 20.62 15.09 -5.74
CA LEU A 113 21.15 13.76 -5.97
C LEU A 113 22.62 13.66 -5.52
N ALA A 114 23.34 14.77 -5.38
CA ALA A 114 24.66 14.75 -4.75
C ALA A 114 24.62 14.53 -3.22
N ASN A 115 23.47 14.74 -2.56
CA ASN A 115 23.37 14.53 -1.12
C ASN A 115 23.53 13.05 -0.76
N PRO A 116 24.27 12.73 0.32
CA PRO A 116 24.35 11.36 0.82
C PRO A 116 22.99 10.90 1.36
N THR A 117 22.79 9.59 1.31
CA THR A 117 21.60 8.95 1.88
C THR A 117 21.71 8.91 3.40
N SER A 118 20.73 9.46 4.11
CA SER A 118 20.67 9.34 5.57
C SER A 118 20.51 7.89 6.04
N SER A 119 21.33 7.47 7.00
CA SER A 119 21.31 6.12 7.57
C SER A 119 20.00 5.80 8.28
N ASP A 120 19.41 6.78 8.97
CA ASP A 120 18.17 6.62 9.77
C ASP A 120 16.93 6.34 8.93
N SER A 121 17.06 6.50 7.61
CA SER A 121 15.97 6.28 6.65
C SER A 121 16.10 4.96 5.92
N LEU A 122 17.24 4.27 6.04
CA LEU A 122 17.49 3.00 5.36
C LEU A 122 16.77 1.85 6.07
N ALA A 123 16.17 0.97 5.29
CA ALA A 123 15.65 -0.30 5.80
C ALA A 123 16.79 -1.21 6.27
N GLY A 124 16.49 -2.10 7.22
CA GLY A 124 17.43 -3.11 7.69
C GLY A 124 17.96 -4.00 6.54
N PRO A 125 19.17 -4.59 6.70
CA PRO A 125 19.83 -5.35 5.65
C PRO A 125 18.98 -6.52 5.13
N THR A 126 18.22 -7.17 6.01
CA THR A 126 17.33 -8.29 5.64
C THR A 126 16.23 -7.86 4.68
N LEU A 127 15.54 -6.74 4.94
CA LEU A 127 14.50 -6.24 4.05
C LEU A 127 15.05 -5.82 2.69
N ARG A 128 16.25 -5.23 2.67
CA ARG A 128 16.93 -4.82 1.44
C ARG A 128 17.31 -6.02 0.59
N GLU A 129 17.90 -7.05 1.19
CA GLU A 129 18.22 -8.31 0.50
C GLU A 129 16.97 -8.97 -0.09
N ARG A 130 15.87 -9.02 0.69
CA ARG A 130 14.58 -9.54 0.21
C ARG A 130 14.03 -8.72 -0.95
N PHE A 131 14.13 -7.39 -0.88
CA PHE A 131 13.76 -6.51 -1.97
C PHE A 131 14.57 -6.80 -3.24
N HIS A 132 15.90 -6.89 -3.13
CA HIS A 132 16.76 -7.19 -4.28
C HIS A 132 16.42 -8.54 -4.92
N ARG A 133 16.22 -9.58 -4.11
CA ARG A 133 15.81 -10.90 -4.62
C ARG A 133 14.48 -10.85 -5.37
N ALA A 134 13.47 -10.21 -4.78
CA ALA A 134 12.14 -10.13 -5.38
C ALA A 134 12.09 -9.20 -6.61
N PHE A 135 12.94 -8.16 -6.64
CA PHE A 135 13.05 -7.22 -7.76
C PHE A 135 13.80 -7.84 -8.95
N LEU A 136 14.93 -8.51 -8.72
CA LEU A 136 15.70 -9.20 -9.76
C LEU A 136 14.91 -10.35 -10.42
N GLN A 137 14.09 -11.07 -9.64
CA GLN A 137 13.17 -12.09 -10.17
C GLN A 137 12.07 -11.51 -11.07
N ARG A 138 11.81 -10.21 -11.02
CA ARG A 138 10.83 -9.51 -11.88
C ARG A 138 11.46 -8.89 -13.13
N ASP A 139 12.68 -8.37 -13.05
CA ASP A 139 13.38 -7.75 -14.20
C ASP A 139 14.11 -8.79 -15.09
N GLY A 140 14.51 -9.93 -14.51
CA GLY A 140 15.11 -11.04 -15.26
C GLY A 140 14.06 -11.98 -15.87
N GLY A 141 13.41 -11.55 -16.96
CA GLY A 141 12.77 -12.44 -17.94
C GLY A 141 11.71 -13.44 -17.44
N GLY A 142 10.43 -13.07 -17.55
CA GLY A 142 9.35 -13.90 -18.12
C GLY A 142 8.97 -15.28 -17.54
N ALA A 143 9.74 -15.93 -16.66
CA ALA A 143 9.59 -17.37 -16.41
C ALA A 143 9.44 -17.78 -14.93
N ALA A 144 9.37 -16.84 -13.98
CA ALA A 144 9.22 -17.14 -12.55
C ALA A 144 7.92 -16.61 -11.92
N ARG A 145 6.85 -16.43 -12.72
CA ARG A 145 5.50 -16.08 -12.20
C ARG A 145 4.73 -17.25 -11.58
N ALA A 146 5.40 -18.37 -11.34
CA ALA A 146 4.88 -19.53 -10.65
C ALA A 146 5.58 -19.73 -9.28
N GLN A 147 5.50 -18.74 -8.39
CA GLN A 147 5.37 -19.09 -6.96
C GLN A 147 3.88 -19.39 -6.76
N HIS A 148 3.45 -20.54 -7.28
CA HIS A 148 3.26 -21.76 -6.49
C HIS A 148 2.25 -21.54 -5.36
N ASN A 149 1.07 -21.10 -5.77
CA ASN A 149 -0.16 -21.55 -5.15
C ASN A 149 -0.33 -23.02 -5.58
N VAL A 150 0.38 -23.95 -4.93
CA VAL A 150 0.07 -25.37 -5.09
C VAL A 150 -1.31 -25.55 -4.51
N VAL A 151 -2.25 -25.78 -5.39
CA VAL A 151 -3.55 -26.29 -5.01
C VAL A 151 -3.27 -27.73 -4.61
N GLU A 152 -3.54 -28.09 -3.36
CA GLU A 152 -3.41 -29.49 -2.92
C GLU A 152 -4.24 -30.38 -3.86
N GLU A 153 -3.69 -31.53 -4.25
CA GLU A 153 -4.42 -32.53 -5.05
C GLU A 153 -5.74 -32.86 -4.34
N GLY A 154 -6.88 -32.68 -5.02
CA GLY A 154 -8.21 -32.85 -4.43
C GLY A 154 -8.85 -31.60 -3.82
N ALA A 155 -8.25 -30.40 -3.92
CA ALA A 155 -8.90 -29.19 -3.40
C ALA A 155 -10.18 -28.88 -4.21
N MET A 156 -11.32 -28.74 -3.54
CA MET A 156 -12.62 -28.47 -4.19
C MET A 156 -12.98 -26.98 -4.17
N CYS A 157 -13.50 -26.47 -5.29
CA CYS A 157 -14.04 -25.13 -5.36
C CYS A 157 -15.31 -25.04 -4.50
N PRO A 158 -15.40 -24.21 -3.45
CA PRO A 158 -16.57 -24.12 -2.56
C PRO A 158 -17.82 -23.52 -3.22
N ILE A 159 -17.77 -23.14 -4.49
CA ILE A 159 -18.91 -22.61 -5.25
C ILE A 159 -19.53 -23.70 -6.13
N CYS A 160 -18.74 -24.37 -6.98
CA CYS A 160 -19.24 -25.43 -7.87
C CYS A 160 -19.02 -26.84 -7.35
N LEU A 161 -18.21 -27.00 -6.28
CA LEU A 161 -17.82 -28.29 -5.68
C LEU A 161 -17.01 -29.21 -6.62
N GLU A 162 -16.43 -28.65 -7.69
CA GLU A 162 -15.55 -29.36 -8.61
C GLU A 162 -14.08 -29.26 -8.16
N GLU A 163 -13.28 -30.24 -8.55
CA GLU A 163 -11.86 -30.35 -8.20
C GLU A 163 -11.02 -29.30 -8.94
N MET A 164 -10.21 -28.56 -8.19
CA MET A 164 -9.31 -27.52 -8.69
C MET A 164 -7.93 -28.14 -8.95
N GLY A 165 -7.36 -27.90 -10.14
CA GLY A 165 -5.95 -28.22 -10.42
C GLY A 165 -5.68 -29.16 -11.60
N ASN A 166 -6.69 -29.86 -12.12
CA ASN A 166 -6.50 -30.86 -13.17
C ASN A 166 -6.88 -30.38 -14.59
N SER A 167 -7.51 -29.21 -14.73
CA SER A 167 -8.26 -28.84 -15.95
C SER A 167 -7.79 -27.56 -16.68
N GLY A 168 -6.61 -27.01 -16.35
CA GLY A 168 -6.11 -25.78 -17.00
C GLY A 168 -6.94 -24.52 -16.67
N GLU A 169 -7.85 -24.64 -15.70
CA GLU A 169 -8.73 -23.57 -15.25
C GLU A 169 -7.96 -22.50 -14.46
N LYS A 170 -8.39 -21.25 -14.60
CA LYS A 170 -7.78 -20.14 -13.89
C LYS A 170 -8.29 -20.09 -12.46
N LEU A 171 -7.36 -20.15 -11.51
CA LEU A 171 -7.65 -20.12 -10.08
C LEU A 171 -7.29 -18.79 -9.45
N VAL A 172 -8.14 -18.36 -8.52
CA VAL A 172 -7.96 -17.14 -7.73
C VAL A 172 -8.01 -17.48 -6.24
N ALA A 173 -7.15 -16.85 -5.44
CA ALA A 173 -7.07 -17.10 -4.01
C ALA A 173 -7.55 -15.89 -3.20
N CYS A 174 -8.22 -16.16 -2.09
CA CYS A 174 -8.54 -15.11 -1.13
C CYS A 174 -7.26 -14.57 -0.47
N ALA A 175 -7.07 -13.25 -0.43
CA ALA A 175 -5.91 -12.63 0.24
C ALA A 175 -5.84 -12.87 1.76
N THR A 176 -6.95 -13.26 2.39
CA THR A 176 -7.06 -13.42 3.85
C THR A 176 -7.00 -14.88 4.25
N CYS A 177 -7.96 -15.70 3.79
CA CYS A 177 -8.02 -17.12 4.17
C CYS A 177 -7.29 -18.05 3.19
N ARG A 178 -6.67 -17.52 2.13
CA ARG A 178 -5.89 -18.27 1.12
C ARG A 178 -6.63 -19.41 0.40
N ASN A 179 -7.95 -19.53 0.58
CA ASN A 179 -8.76 -20.51 -0.13
C ASN A 179 -8.88 -20.14 -1.62
N PHE A 180 -8.87 -21.18 -2.46
CA PHE A 180 -8.98 -21.09 -3.91
C PHE A 180 -10.43 -21.13 -4.37
N LEU A 181 -10.69 -20.44 -5.49
CA LEU A 181 -11.92 -20.48 -6.27
C LEU A 181 -11.54 -20.51 -7.75
N HIS A 182 -12.39 -21.07 -8.60
CA HIS A 182 -12.34 -20.79 -10.04
C HIS A 182 -12.59 -19.29 -10.29
N GLU A 183 -11.87 -18.71 -11.25
CA GLU A 183 -12.06 -17.31 -11.65
C GLU A 183 -13.51 -17.06 -12.08
N GLU A 184 -14.10 -17.98 -12.83
CA GLU A 184 -15.50 -17.93 -13.27
C GLU A 184 -16.50 -18.00 -12.11
N CYS A 185 -16.25 -18.86 -11.12
CA CYS A 185 -17.06 -18.98 -9.92
C CYS A 185 -17.03 -17.68 -9.11
N LEU A 186 -15.85 -17.10 -8.94
CA LEU A 186 -15.71 -15.76 -8.34
C LEU A 186 -16.49 -14.71 -9.14
N MET A 187 -16.37 -14.70 -10.47
CA MET A 187 -17.07 -13.72 -11.31
C MET A 187 -18.60 -13.82 -11.19
N THR A 188 -19.12 -15.04 -11.11
CA THR A 188 -20.55 -15.27 -10.83
C THR A 188 -20.93 -14.77 -9.45
N TRP A 189 -20.10 -15.03 -8.44
CA TRP A 189 -20.27 -14.48 -7.10
C TRP A 189 -20.22 -12.94 -7.06
N LYS A 190 -19.37 -12.29 -7.87
CA LYS A 190 -19.36 -10.82 -7.99
C LYS A 190 -20.68 -10.28 -8.52
N ARG A 191 -21.28 -10.96 -9.51
CA ARG A 191 -22.56 -10.53 -10.11
C ARG A 191 -23.73 -10.63 -9.13
N THR A 192 -23.72 -11.57 -8.19
CA THR A 192 -24.78 -11.71 -7.18
C THR A 192 -24.70 -10.64 -6.09
N GLN A 193 -23.51 -10.09 -5.83
CA GLN A 193 -23.32 -9.00 -4.87
C GLN A 193 -23.69 -7.62 -5.45
N ARG A 194 -25.00 -7.35 -5.54
CA ARG A 194 -25.56 -6.06 -5.98
C ARG A 194 -24.96 -4.87 -5.18
N ARG A 195 -24.12 -4.06 -5.84
CA ARG A 195 -23.54 -2.77 -5.39
C ARG A 195 -22.73 -2.78 -4.08
N ARG A 196 -22.31 -3.93 -3.56
CA ARG A 196 -21.43 -4.03 -2.38
C ARG A 196 -20.02 -4.47 -2.78
N SER A 197 -19.03 -4.14 -1.96
CA SER A 197 -17.68 -4.65 -2.15
C SER A 197 -17.68 -6.18 -2.03
N VAL A 198 -17.15 -6.86 -3.06
CA VAL A 198 -17.07 -8.32 -3.14
C VAL A 198 -16.44 -8.86 -1.85
N SER A 199 -17.08 -9.84 -1.22
CA SER A 199 -16.56 -10.54 -0.04
C SER A 199 -16.22 -11.99 -0.36
N CYS A 200 -15.25 -12.57 0.35
CA CYS A 200 -14.91 -13.99 0.27
C CYS A 200 -16.10 -14.86 0.74
N VAL A 201 -16.44 -15.89 -0.04
CA VAL A 201 -17.49 -16.86 0.33
C VAL A 201 -17.16 -17.63 1.61
N ILE A 202 -15.88 -17.86 1.89
CA ILE A 202 -15.42 -18.60 3.08
C ILE A 202 -15.30 -17.68 4.30
N CYS A 203 -14.39 -16.69 4.24
CA CYS A 203 -14.06 -15.89 5.43
C CYS A 203 -14.77 -14.54 5.49
N ARG A 204 -15.63 -14.19 4.52
CA ARG A 204 -16.37 -12.92 4.41
C ARG A 204 -15.52 -11.64 4.37
N SER A 205 -14.20 -11.76 4.40
CA SER A 205 -13.29 -10.64 4.22
C SER A 205 -13.44 -10.02 2.85
N ARG A 206 -13.20 -8.72 2.72
CA ARG A 206 -13.27 -8.01 1.45
C ARG A 206 -12.30 -8.62 0.43
N TRP A 207 -12.84 -9.04 -0.71
CA TRP A 207 -12.08 -9.60 -1.82
C TRP A 207 -11.22 -8.52 -2.47
N LYS A 208 -9.96 -8.85 -2.74
CA LYS A 208 -8.99 -7.99 -3.43
C LYS A 208 -8.62 -8.71 -4.72
N ASP A 209 -8.81 -8.08 -5.87
CA ASP A 209 -8.49 -8.72 -7.14
C ASP A 209 -6.98 -8.90 -7.31
N ARG A 210 -6.56 -9.94 -8.05
CA ARG A 210 -5.14 -10.19 -8.36
C ARG A 210 -4.48 -8.95 -8.99
N ALA A 211 -5.20 -8.19 -9.81
CA ALA A 211 -4.74 -6.93 -10.38
C ALA A 211 -4.43 -5.85 -9.31
N ASP A 212 -5.20 -5.80 -8.22
CA ASP A 212 -4.94 -4.92 -7.07
C ASP A 212 -3.83 -5.47 -6.16
N GLN A 213 -3.63 -6.80 -6.14
CA GLN A 213 -2.57 -7.47 -5.38
C GLN A 213 -1.19 -7.41 -6.07
N GLU A 214 -1.15 -7.33 -7.40
CA GLU A 214 0.10 -7.42 -8.18
C GLU A 214 0.69 -6.07 -8.60
N LYS A 215 -0.05 -4.96 -8.46
CA LYS A 215 0.41 -3.63 -8.90
C LYS A 215 1.69 -3.17 -8.20
N TYR A 216 1.88 -3.56 -6.94
CA TYR A 216 3.06 -3.19 -6.15
C TYR A 216 3.73 -4.46 -5.60
N LEU A 217 5.05 -4.45 -5.51
CA LEU A 217 5.76 -5.45 -4.72
C LEU A 217 5.41 -5.23 -3.24
N ASN A 218 4.92 -6.26 -2.54
CA ASN A 218 4.58 -6.17 -1.12
C ASN A 218 5.54 -7.01 -0.29
N LEU A 219 6.17 -6.39 0.71
CA LEU A 219 7.13 -6.99 1.63
C LEU A 219 6.59 -7.10 3.06
N ALA A 220 5.28 -6.92 3.27
CA ALA A 220 4.67 -6.90 4.61
C ALA A 220 4.93 -8.19 5.40
N ALA A 221 5.01 -9.34 4.72
CA ALA A 221 5.31 -10.64 5.33
C ALA A 221 6.73 -10.73 5.93
N TYR A 222 7.62 -9.81 5.59
CA TYR A 222 9.02 -9.82 5.99
C TYR A 222 9.39 -8.66 6.92
N ILE A 223 8.42 -7.83 7.31
CA ILE A 223 8.64 -6.75 8.27
C ILE A 223 8.70 -7.39 9.66
N GLY A 224 9.91 -7.50 10.22
CA GLY A 224 10.15 -8.04 11.56
C GLY A 224 10.04 -6.96 12.64
N GLU A 225 10.00 -7.38 13.91
CA GLU A 225 9.86 -6.44 15.03
C GLU A 225 11.07 -5.50 15.18
N ASN A 226 12.25 -5.90 14.71
CA ASN A 226 13.46 -5.08 14.78
C ASN A 226 13.51 -3.90 13.80
N ASP A 227 12.58 -3.82 12.84
CA ASP A 227 12.41 -2.65 11.97
C ASP A 227 11.48 -1.58 12.64
N HIS A 228 11.17 -1.72 13.94
CA HIS A 228 10.33 -0.79 14.72
C HIS A 228 11.07 0.38 15.36
N LEU A 229 12.36 0.58 15.14
CA LEU A 229 13.16 1.57 15.87
C LEU A 229 12.52 2.97 15.89
N THR A 230 11.96 3.29 17.06
CA THR A 230 11.63 4.64 17.51
C THR A 230 12.93 5.36 17.84
N PRO A 231 13.08 6.64 17.51
CA PRO A 231 14.19 7.43 18.03
C PRO A 231 13.82 7.87 19.45
N GLU A 232 14.05 7.02 20.46
CA GLU A 232 14.05 7.49 21.85
C GLU A 232 15.27 6.98 22.62
N SER A 233 15.96 7.97 23.19
CA SER A 233 16.96 7.91 24.26
C SER A 233 18.42 7.58 23.90
N ALA A 234 19.06 8.53 23.21
CA ALA A 234 20.44 8.92 23.53
C ALA A 234 20.42 10.18 24.42
N ARG A 235 19.78 10.08 25.59
CA ARG A 235 19.99 11.00 26.71
C ARG A 235 20.11 10.14 27.96
N SER A 236 21.34 9.89 28.38
CA SER A 236 21.78 9.73 29.78
C SER A 236 23.08 8.92 29.81
N THR A 237 24.23 9.59 29.76
CA THR A 237 25.44 9.26 30.52
C THR A 237 26.52 10.29 30.18
N ALA A 238 26.63 11.33 31.00
CA ALA A 238 27.88 12.03 31.32
C ALA A 238 27.58 13.11 32.36
N CYS A 239 27.39 12.68 33.61
CA CYS A 239 27.62 13.49 34.80
C CYS A 239 28.40 12.59 35.77
N ARG A 240 29.40 13.19 36.42
CA ARG A 240 30.59 12.63 37.11
C ARG A 240 31.80 12.59 36.17
N GLU A 241 32.89 13.29 36.45
CA GLU A 241 33.44 13.79 37.73
C GLU A 241 33.77 15.28 37.70
#